data_AF-A0A9N9WPX4-F1
#
_entry.id   AF-A0A9N9WPX4-F1
#
_cell.length_a   1.000
_cell.length_b   1.000
_cell.length_c   1.000
_cell.angle_alpha   90.00
_cell.angle_beta   90.00
_cell.angle_gamma   90.00
#
_symmetry.space_group_name_H-M   'P 1'
#
loop_
_entity.id
_entity.type
_entity.pdbx_description
1 polymer ?
#
loop_
_entity_poly.entity_id
_entity_poly.type
_entity_poly.pdbx_seq_one_letter_code
_entity_poly.pdbx_strand_id
1 'polypeptide(L)'
;MSKRRKPTLTGKTEKAKRQRQREEYRNNPDNRNNELIRDNVSRTSRRSSPQYRSNELSRDQTSRTNRRNSPEYRAEEQRRDQTSRTNRRSSPQYRANELSRDQTIRTNRRNSPEYRAEEQRRDQTSRTNRRSSPQYRANELSRDQTSRTNRRNSPEYRAEEQRRDQTSRTNRRSSPQYRANELSRDQTSRTNRRNSPEYRAEEQRRDQTSRTNRRSSPQYRANELSRDQTSRTNRRNSPEYRAEEQRRDQTSRTSRRTNHEYHEQERIRDNRQRRQRRGQTISWETALQNYEANILEGPTYRCYSCDKLLFKTQIRRTTKEILINTGCSEDYLEKLVLEELQTDDEYTFCTTCMTYIKKQKFNINFQGNILIGCSPFLYLANTETNLVRIS
;
A
#
# COMPACT_ATOMS: atom_id res chain seq x y z
N MET A 1 139.69 60.10 14.41
CA MET A 1 139.36 61.53 14.61
C MET A 1 138.60 62.06 13.39
N SER A 2 137.27 62.21 13.47
CA SER A 2 136.45 62.84 12.41
C SER A 2 135.97 64.19 12.94
N LYS A 3 136.48 65.29 12.37
CA LYS A 3 136.17 66.67 12.79
C LYS A 3 134.72 67.00 12.39
N ARG A 4 133.76 66.84 13.32
CA ARG A 4 132.40 67.39 13.19
C ARG A 4 132.49 68.92 13.15
N ARG A 5 132.33 69.50 11.95
CA ARG A 5 132.20 70.96 11.76
C ARG A 5 130.93 71.45 12.48
N LYS A 6 131.10 72.30 13.49
CA LYS A 6 129.99 73.04 14.13
C LYS A 6 129.35 73.95 13.08
N PRO A 7 128.01 74.03 13.00
CA PRO A 7 127.36 74.93 12.04
C PRO A 7 127.68 76.37 12.41
N THR A 8 128.18 77.13 11.45
CA THR A 8 128.39 78.58 11.58
C THR A 8 127.04 79.27 11.87
N LEU A 9 127.07 80.37 12.64
CA LEU A 9 125.89 81.20 12.96
C LEU A 9 125.09 81.62 11.70
N THR A 10 125.73 81.64 10.54
CA THR A 10 125.16 81.89 9.21
C THR A 10 124.26 80.76 8.66
N GLY A 11 124.48 79.50 9.06
CA GLY A 11 123.67 78.36 8.58
C GLY A 11 122.32 78.19 9.30
N LYS A 12 122.21 78.68 10.54
CA LYS A 12 120.94 78.68 11.29
C LYS A 12 119.99 79.77 10.79
N THR A 13 120.52 80.92 10.38
CA THR A 13 119.75 82.03 9.82
C THR A 13 119.25 81.73 8.40
N GLU A 14 120.00 80.98 7.58
CA GLU A 14 119.51 80.53 6.26
C GLU A 14 118.35 79.52 6.34
N LYS A 15 118.41 78.54 7.25
CA LYS A 15 117.29 77.59 7.44
C LYS A 15 116.03 78.31 7.92
N ALA A 16 116.16 79.26 8.85
CA ALA A 16 115.04 80.06 9.32
C ALA A 16 114.45 80.96 8.21
N LYS A 17 115.29 81.56 7.36
CA LYS A 17 114.84 82.30 6.17
C LYS A 17 114.11 81.41 5.16
N ARG A 18 114.62 80.21 4.86
CA ARG A 18 113.94 79.25 3.97
C ARG A 18 112.60 78.77 4.54
N GLN A 19 112.49 78.63 5.85
CA GLN A 19 111.24 78.22 6.50
C GLN A 19 110.20 79.35 6.46
N ARG A 20 110.59 80.59 6.74
CA ARG A 20 109.72 81.76 6.58
C ARG A 20 109.24 81.94 5.13
N GLN A 21 110.14 81.76 4.16
CA GLN A 21 109.78 81.80 2.74
C GLN A 21 108.81 80.67 2.33
N ARG A 22 108.91 79.47 2.93
CA ARG A 22 107.96 78.37 2.69
C ARG A 22 106.59 78.64 3.33
N GLU A 23 106.56 79.23 4.51
CA GLU A 23 105.32 79.64 5.18
C GLU A 23 104.65 80.80 4.42
N GLU A 24 105.42 81.79 3.98
CA GLU A 24 104.95 82.88 3.12
C GLU A 24 104.43 82.36 1.78
N TYR A 25 105.12 81.39 1.16
CA TYR A 25 104.63 80.72 -0.04
C TYR A 25 103.32 79.95 0.20
N ARG A 26 103.19 79.20 1.29
CA ARG A 26 101.97 78.43 1.64
C ARG A 26 100.78 79.32 2.03
N ASN A 27 101.05 80.44 2.68
CA ASN A 27 100.02 81.37 3.14
C ASN A 27 99.63 82.40 2.08
N ASN A 28 100.37 82.50 0.98
CA ASN A 28 99.98 83.30 -0.18
C ASN A 28 98.72 82.68 -0.84
N PRO A 29 97.58 83.40 -0.88
CA PRO A 29 96.32 82.92 -1.45
C PRO A 29 96.45 82.46 -2.91
N ASP A 30 97.27 83.13 -3.71
CA ASP A 30 97.46 82.83 -5.12
C ASP A 30 98.18 81.49 -5.31
N ASN A 31 99.16 81.18 -4.46
CA ASN A 31 99.84 79.89 -4.47
C ASN A 31 98.89 78.76 -4.07
N ARG A 32 98.08 78.97 -3.04
CA ARG A 32 97.09 77.98 -2.58
C ARG A 32 96.00 77.75 -3.64
N ASN A 33 95.54 78.80 -4.30
CA ASN A 33 94.58 78.69 -5.39
C ASN A 33 95.19 77.97 -6.60
N ASN A 34 96.43 78.28 -6.95
CA ASN A 34 97.17 77.56 -7.99
C ASN A 34 97.41 76.08 -7.68
N GLU A 35 97.64 75.72 -6.41
CA GLU A 35 97.73 74.33 -5.95
C GLU A 35 96.37 73.62 -6.09
N LEU A 36 95.27 74.25 -5.68
CA LEU A 36 93.91 73.70 -5.85
C LEU A 36 93.53 73.51 -7.31
N ILE A 37 93.89 74.47 -8.18
CA ILE A 37 93.67 74.37 -9.62
C ILE A 37 94.49 73.21 -10.18
N ARG A 38 95.78 73.09 -9.82
CA ARG A 38 96.62 71.95 -10.24
C ARG A 38 96.07 70.62 -9.75
N ASP A 39 95.62 70.54 -8.51
CA ASP A 39 95.04 69.33 -7.94
C ASP A 39 93.72 68.96 -8.62
N ASN A 40 92.87 69.94 -8.93
CA ASN A 40 91.63 69.71 -9.66
C ASN A 40 91.90 69.28 -11.12
N VAL A 41 92.84 69.93 -11.82
CA VAL A 41 93.27 69.52 -13.16
C VAL A 41 93.85 68.11 -13.13
N SER A 42 94.68 67.79 -12.13
CA SER A 42 95.26 66.46 -11.92
C SER A 42 94.20 65.39 -11.60
N ARG A 43 93.21 65.71 -10.77
CA ARG A 43 92.08 64.81 -10.45
C ARG A 43 91.20 64.58 -11.67
N THR A 44 90.90 65.63 -12.42
CA THR A 44 90.10 65.57 -13.64
C THR A 44 90.83 64.76 -14.71
N SER A 45 92.12 65.03 -14.94
CA SER A 45 92.95 64.26 -15.87
C SER A 45 93.03 62.77 -15.49
N ARG A 46 93.24 62.46 -14.19
CA ARG A 46 93.18 61.08 -13.69
C ARG A 46 91.82 60.44 -13.92
N ARG A 47 90.71 61.10 -13.59
CA ARG A 47 89.34 60.57 -13.79
C ARG A 47 88.92 60.46 -15.25
N SER A 48 89.56 61.20 -16.16
CA SER A 48 89.36 61.10 -17.60
C SER A 48 90.21 60.01 -18.24
N SER A 49 91.25 59.52 -17.56
CA SER A 49 92.06 58.39 -18.03
C SER A 49 91.24 57.09 -18.02
N PRO A 50 91.07 56.40 -19.17
CA PRO A 50 90.36 55.13 -19.24
C PRO A 50 90.97 54.07 -18.31
N GLN A 51 92.30 54.02 -18.21
CA GLN A 51 93.01 53.09 -17.35
C GLN A 51 92.72 53.33 -15.86
N TYR A 52 92.67 54.59 -15.43
CA TYR A 52 92.32 54.95 -14.06
C TYR A 52 90.88 54.56 -13.73
N ARG A 53 89.92 54.83 -14.63
CA ARG A 53 88.51 54.45 -14.45
C ARG A 53 88.32 52.93 -14.37
N SER A 54 89.02 52.18 -15.23
CA SER A 54 88.99 50.71 -15.22
C SER A 54 89.53 50.15 -13.90
N ASN A 55 90.64 50.70 -13.42
CA ASN A 55 91.23 50.31 -12.14
C ASN A 55 90.33 50.63 -10.94
N GLU A 56 89.69 51.81 -10.92
CA GLU A 56 88.72 52.17 -9.88
C GLU A 56 87.50 51.25 -9.89
N LEU A 57 86.94 50.95 -11.07
CA LEU A 57 85.83 50.01 -11.20
C LEU A 57 86.20 48.60 -10.71
N SER A 58 87.40 48.13 -11.06
CA SER A 58 87.91 46.83 -10.62
C SER A 58 88.11 46.78 -9.10
N ARG A 59 88.64 47.85 -8.49
CA ARG A 59 88.74 47.99 -7.02
C ARG A 59 87.37 48.01 -6.35
N ASP A 60 86.41 48.75 -6.91
CA ASP A 60 85.05 48.82 -6.39
C ASP A 60 84.34 47.46 -6.48
N GLN A 61 84.50 46.76 -7.59
CA GLN A 61 83.94 45.43 -7.80
C GLN A 61 84.56 44.41 -6.84
N THR A 62 85.88 44.45 -6.66
CA THR A 62 86.59 43.61 -5.69
C THR A 62 86.12 43.92 -4.27
N SER A 63 85.99 45.21 -3.90
CA SER A 63 85.49 45.65 -2.60
C SER A 63 84.04 45.24 -2.35
N ARG A 64 83.16 45.31 -3.36
CA ARG A 64 81.78 44.80 -3.28
C ARG A 64 81.74 43.29 -3.11
N THR A 65 82.61 42.57 -3.83
CA THR A 65 82.71 41.10 -3.75
C THR A 65 83.21 40.67 -2.38
N ASN A 66 84.26 41.32 -1.86
CA ASN A 66 84.80 41.06 -0.53
C ASN A 66 83.77 41.36 0.57
N ARG A 67 83.02 42.47 0.47
CA ARG A 67 81.91 42.77 1.39
C ARG A 67 80.80 41.73 1.31
N ARG A 68 80.38 41.35 0.10
CA ARG A 68 79.39 40.28 -0.08
C ARG A 68 79.88 38.96 0.47
N ASN A 69 81.17 38.66 0.45
CA ASN A 69 81.73 37.39 0.92
C ASN A 69 82.08 37.37 2.41
N SER A 70 82.25 38.54 3.05
CA SER A 70 82.49 38.65 4.50
C SER A 70 81.25 38.20 5.28
N PRO A 71 81.37 37.18 6.14
CA PRO A 71 80.31 36.77 7.05
C PRO A 71 79.89 37.89 8.01
N GLU A 72 80.84 38.68 8.54
CA GLU A 72 80.51 39.79 9.44
C GLU A 72 79.69 40.88 8.75
N TYR A 73 80.04 41.22 7.50
CA TYR A 73 79.31 42.21 6.72
C TYR A 73 77.88 41.74 6.42
N ARG A 74 77.69 40.47 6.03
CA ARG A 74 76.35 39.90 5.80
C ARG A 74 75.51 39.89 7.08
N ALA A 75 76.10 39.51 8.22
CA ALA A 75 75.40 39.49 9.49
C ALA A 75 74.96 40.90 9.92
N GLU A 76 75.83 41.90 9.70
CA GLU A 76 75.51 43.30 9.96
C GLU A 76 74.42 43.85 9.03
N GLU A 77 74.47 43.53 7.74
CA GLU A 77 73.42 43.87 6.77
C GLU A 77 72.06 43.26 7.17
N GLN A 78 72.04 41.98 7.56
CA GLN A 78 70.84 41.31 8.07
C GLN A 78 70.28 41.98 9.33
N ARG A 79 71.15 42.38 10.29
CA ARG A 79 70.71 43.11 11.49
C ARG A 79 70.11 44.46 11.16
N ARG A 80 70.69 45.19 10.19
CA ARG A 80 70.14 46.48 9.71
C ARG A 80 68.80 46.29 9.00
N ASP A 81 68.69 45.28 8.15
CA ASP A 81 67.44 44.94 7.47
C ASP A 81 66.35 44.53 8.45
N GLN A 82 66.69 43.72 9.46
CA GLN A 82 65.76 43.31 10.50
C GLN A 82 65.31 44.52 11.32
N THR A 83 66.23 45.37 11.77
CA THR A 83 65.91 46.62 12.48
C THR A 83 65.03 47.52 11.62
N SER A 84 65.34 47.69 10.33
CA SER A 84 64.54 48.46 9.38
C SER A 84 63.14 47.88 9.19
N ARG A 85 62.98 46.56 9.11
CA ARG A 85 61.68 45.88 9.03
C ARG A 85 60.87 46.06 10.32
N THR A 86 61.52 45.92 11.47
CA THR A 86 60.89 46.15 12.79
C THR A 86 60.41 47.59 12.91
N ASN A 87 61.26 48.57 12.59
CA ASN A 87 60.89 49.99 12.63
C ASN A 87 59.72 50.31 11.69
N ARG A 88 59.71 49.76 10.47
CA ARG A 88 58.59 49.89 9.53
C ARG A 88 57.30 49.27 10.08
N ARG A 89 57.35 48.07 10.66
CA ARG A 89 56.17 47.41 11.24
C ARG A 89 55.63 48.15 12.48
N SER A 90 56.51 48.72 13.30
CA SER A 90 56.11 49.47 14.50
C SER A 90 55.54 50.85 14.16
N SER A 91 56.01 51.49 13.09
CA SER A 91 55.53 52.80 12.64
C SER A 91 54.03 52.78 12.31
N PRO A 92 53.19 53.55 13.02
CA PRO A 92 51.76 53.66 12.72
C PRO A 92 51.50 54.20 11.31
N GLN A 93 52.29 55.19 10.87
CA GLN A 93 52.17 55.78 9.53
C GLN A 93 52.46 54.76 8.43
N TYR A 94 53.50 53.94 8.59
CA TYR A 94 53.82 52.90 7.63
C TYR A 94 52.70 51.84 7.54
N ARG A 95 52.17 51.41 8.70
CA ARG A 95 51.04 50.47 8.74
C ARG A 95 49.77 51.02 8.09
N ALA A 96 49.44 52.30 8.34
CA ALA A 96 48.30 52.96 7.72
C ALA A 96 48.45 53.03 6.19
N ASN A 97 49.65 53.35 5.71
CA ASN A 97 49.95 53.39 4.27
C ASN A 97 49.87 52.00 3.61
N GLU A 98 50.39 50.95 4.26
CA GLU A 98 50.25 49.56 3.77
C GLU A 98 48.77 49.14 3.71
N LEU A 99 48.00 49.42 4.77
CA LEU A 99 46.58 49.07 4.81
C LEU A 99 45.79 49.79 3.70
N SER A 100 46.06 51.08 3.49
CA SER A 100 45.45 51.87 2.41
C SER A 100 45.79 51.30 1.03
N ARG A 101 47.06 50.91 0.81
CA ARG A 101 47.49 50.26 -0.42
C ARG A 101 46.81 48.91 -0.63
N ASP A 102 46.76 48.07 0.40
CA ASP A 102 46.08 46.76 0.36
C ASP A 102 44.59 46.90 0.08
N GLN A 103 43.94 47.89 0.70
CA GLN A 103 42.53 48.18 0.48
C GLN A 103 42.29 48.64 -0.97
N THR A 104 43.14 49.51 -1.49
CA THR A 104 43.09 49.95 -2.90
C THR A 104 43.26 48.76 -3.84
N ILE A 105 44.24 47.88 -3.59
CA ILE A 105 44.46 46.66 -4.39
C ILE A 105 43.24 45.73 -4.33
N ARG A 106 42.65 45.51 -3.15
CA ARG A 106 41.45 44.67 -3.00
C ARG A 106 40.26 45.27 -3.75
N THR A 107 40.04 46.58 -3.66
CA THR A 107 38.98 47.27 -4.39
C THR A 107 39.19 47.16 -5.90
N ASN A 108 40.41 47.41 -6.39
CA ASN A 108 40.74 47.29 -7.81
C ASN A 108 40.54 45.85 -8.32
N ARG A 109 40.92 44.84 -7.53
CA ARG A 109 40.67 43.42 -7.87
C ARG A 109 39.18 43.07 -7.91
N ARG A 110 38.38 43.54 -6.94
CA ARG A 110 36.91 43.32 -6.97
C ARG A 110 36.26 44.00 -8.17
N ASN A 111 36.75 45.18 -8.56
CA ASN A 111 36.16 45.94 -9.66
C ASN A 111 36.66 45.48 -11.04
N SER A 112 37.87 44.91 -11.15
CA SER A 112 38.41 44.38 -12.41
C SER A 112 37.58 43.17 -12.90
N PRO A 113 36.97 43.27 -14.10
CA PRO A 113 36.29 42.14 -14.73
C PRO A 113 37.23 40.97 -15.01
N GLU A 114 38.47 41.22 -15.44
CA GLU A 114 39.43 40.15 -15.73
C GLU A 114 39.79 39.37 -14.46
N TYR A 115 40.03 40.06 -13.35
CA TYR A 115 40.33 39.41 -12.07
C TYR A 115 39.16 38.55 -11.58
N ARG A 116 37.92 39.07 -11.67
CA ARG A 116 36.71 38.31 -11.31
C ARG A 116 36.52 37.07 -12.18
N ALA A 117 36.72 37.19 -13.50
CA ALA A 117 36.62 36.06 -14.41
C ALA A 117 37.69 35.00 -14.11
N GLU A 118 38.91 35.42 -13.81
CA GLU A 118 40.00 34.53 -13.43
C GLU A 118 39.74 33.83 -12.08
N GLU A 119 39.24 34.55 -11.08
CA GLU A 119 38.82 33.97 -9.79
C GLU A 119 37.70 32.93 -9.98
N GLN A 120 36.70 33.24 -10.80
CA GLN A 120 35.64 32.29 -11.15
C GLN A 120 36.18 31.03 -11.84
N ARG A 121 37.15 31.17 -12.77
CA ARG A 121 37.80 30.01 -13.42
C ARG A 121 38.55 29.14 -12.41
N ARG A 122 39.29 29.74 -11.48
CA ARG A 122 39.99 29.00 -10.41
C ARG A 122 39.00 28.31 -9.48
N ASP A 123 37.93 29.00 -9.09
CA ASP A 123 36.86 28.44 -8.27
C ASP A 123 36.17 27.26 -8.95
N GLN A 124 35.84 27.40 -10.24
CA GLN A 124 35.24 26.34 -11.03
C GLN A 124 36.18 25.15 -11.14
N THR A 125 37.46 25.37 -11.46
CA THR A 125 38.48 24.32 -11.52
C THR A 125 38.63 23.61 -10.18
N SER A 126 38.69 24.37 -9.08
CA SER A 126 38.74 23.83 -7.72
C SER A 126 37.48 23.02 -7.36
N ARG A 127 36.29 23.47 -7.75
CA ARG A 127 35.04 22.72 -7.56
C ARG A 127 35.03 21.43 -8.38
N THR A 128 35.48 21.48 -9.64
CA THR A 128 35.60 20.31 -10.52
C THR A 128 36.59 19.30 -9.95
N ASN A 129 37.76 19.74 -9.50
CA ASN A 129 38.77 18.86 -8.89
C ASN A 129 38.24 18.21 -7.61
N ARG A 130 37.57 18.97 -6.74
CA ARG A 130 36.92 18.44 -5.53
C ARG A 130 35.82 17.42 -5.86
N ARG A 131 34.94 17.70 -6.83
CA ARG A 131 33.89 16.76 -7.24
C ARG A 131 34.44 15.50 -7.90
N SER A 132 35.56 15.60 -8.60
CA SER A 132 36.20 14.45 -9.26
C SER A 132 36.94 13.56 -8.27
N SER A 133 37.52 14.15 -7.20
CA SER A 133 38.23 13.42 -6.15
C SER A 133 37.32 12.39 -5.44
N PRO A 134 37.62 11.08 -5.52
CA PRO A 134 36.87 10.04 -4.82
C PRO A 134 36.86 10.25 -3.31
N GLN A 135 37.99 10.65 -2.73
CA GLN A 135 38.13 10.91 -1.29
C GLN A 135 37.24 12.06 -0.82
N TYR A 136 37.17 13.16 -1.59
CA TYR A 136 36.31 14.27 -1.27
C TYR A 136 34.83 13.87 -1.32
N ARG A 137 34.42 13.11 -2.35
CA ARG A 137 33.05 12.58 -2.47
C ARG A 137 32.67 11.65 -1.33
N ALA A 138 33.58 10.74 -0.93
CA ALA A 138 33.36 9.86 0.20
C ALA A 138 33.18 10.65 1.51
N ASN A 139 34.01 11.67 1.75
CA ASN A 139 33.91 12.52 2.93
C ASN A 139 32.63 13.37 2.95
N GLU A 140 32.18 13.91 1.81
CA GLU A 140 30.88 14.60 1.69
C GLU A 140 29.73 13.64 1.99
N LEU A 141 29.72 12.45 1.38
CA LEU A 141 28.67 11.45 1.61
C LEU A 141 28.59 11.03 3.08
N SER A 142 29.74 10.81 3.73
CA SER A 142 29.81 10.49 5.16
C SER A 142 29.25 11.61 6.03
N ARG A 143 29.58 12.87 5.72
CA ARG A 143 29.03 14.05 6.42
C ARG A 143 27.52 14.18 6.21
N ASP A 144 27.05 13.99 4.98
CA ASP A 144 25.62 14.01 4.65
C ASP A 144 24.85 12.90 5.36
N GLN A 145 25.39 11.69 5.38
CA GLN A 145 24.78 10.55 6.08
C GLN A 145 24.72 10.78 7.58
N THR A 146 25.80 11.29 8.17
CA THR A 146 25.83 11.67 9.59
C THR A 146 24.80 12.76 9.89
N SER A 147 24.75 13.81 9.07
CA SER A 147 23.77 14.89 9.20
C SER A 147 22.33 14.40 9.07
N ARG A 148 22.04 13.51 8.12
CA ARG A 148 20.70 12.90 7.96
C ARG A 148 20.34 12.03 9.16
N THR A 149 21.29 11.25 9.67
CA THR A 149 21.09 10.40 10.86
C THR A 149 20.81 11.25 12.08
N ASN A 150 21.60 12.29 12.33
CA ASN A 150 21.40 13.22 13.43
C ASN A 150 20.04 13.92 13.35
N ARG A 151 19.63 14.37 12.15
CA ARG A 151 18.29 14.96 11.94
C ARG A 151 17.16 13.97 12.20
N ARG A 152 17.26 12.73 11.72
CA ARG A 152 16.26 11.68 11.99
C ARG A 152 16.19 11.33 13.47
N ASN A 153 17.31 11.38 14.19
CA ASN A 153 17.35 11.03 15.61
C ASN A 153 16.96 12.21 16.52
N SER A 154 17.08 13.46 16.09
CA SER A 154 16.63 14.63 16.84
C SER A 154 15.10 14.67 16.98
N PRO A 155 14.56 14.62 18.21
CA PRO A 155 13.14 14.77 18.47
C PRO A 155 12.59 16.11 17.97
N GLU A 156 13.35 17.19 18.14
CA GLU A 156 12.95 18.55 17.75
C GLU A 156 12.81 18.66 16.22
N TYR A 157 13.78 18.10 15.48
CA TYR A 157 13.71 18.08 14.02
C TYR A 157 12.51 17.27 13.52
N ARG A 158 12.25 16.10 14.13
CA ARG A 158 11.09 15.26 13.78
C ARG A 158 9.76 15.97 14.06
N ALA A 159 9.65 16.63 15.21
CA ALA A 159 8.44 17.39 15.56
C ALA A 159 8.20 18.54 14.57
N GLU A 160 9.26 19.26 14.21
CA GLU A 160 9.19 20.35 13.23
C GLU A 160 8.82 19.84 11.83
N GLU A 161 9.41 18.72 11.38
CA GLU A 161 9.05 18.08 10.11
C GLU A 161 7.58 17.65 10.10
N GLN A 162 7.08 17.05 11.19
CA GLN A 162 5.67 16.68 11.34
C GLN A 162 4.74 17.90 11.26
N ARG A 163 5.10 19.02 11.91
CA ARG A 163 4.33 20.27 11.82
C ARG A 163 4.27 20.78 10.39
N ARG A 164 5.40 20.85 9.68
CA ARG A 164 5.43 21.28 8.27
C ARG A 164 4.61 20.36 7.37
N ASP A 165 4.71 19.05 7.58
CA ASP A 165 3.93 18.06 6.86
C ASP A 165 2.44 18.23 7.11
N GLN A 166 2.03 18.43 8.37
CA GLN A 166 0.65 18.67 8.73
C GLN A 166 0.12 19.95 8.10
N THR A 167 0.84 21.06 8.22
CA THR A 167 0.49 22.33 7.57
C THR A 167 0.39 22.18 6.05
N SER A 168 1.35 21.49 5.42
CA SER A 168 1.32 21.21 3.98
C SER A 168 0.10 20.38 3.59
N ARG A 169 -0.23 19.33 4.35
CA ARG A 169 -1.43 18.50 4.12
C ARG A 169 -2.72 19.30 4.28
N THR A 170 -2.80 20.13 5.32
CA THR A 170 -3.96 21.02 5.55
C THR A 170 -4.11 22.00 4.40
N ASN A 171 -3.03 22.69 3.99
CA ASN A 171 -3.06 23.64 2.88
C ASN A 171 -3.48 22.98 1.56
N ARG A 172 -2.97 21.77 1.28
CA ARG A 172 -3.38 20.99 0.10
C ARG A 172 -4.85 20.59 0.15
N ARG A 173 -5.36 20.14 1.30
CA ARG A 173 -6.78 19.76 1.46
C ARG A 173 -7.72 20.96 1.36
N SER A 174 -7.33 22.11 1.89
CA SER A 174 -8.14 23.33 1.82
C SER A 174 -8.13 23.98 0.44
N SER A 175 -7.06 23.80 -0.34
CA SER A 175 -6.94 24.35 -1.71
C SER A 175 -7.96 23.72 -2.67
N PRO A 176 -8.91 24.51 -3.22
CA PRO A 176 -9.86 24.01 -4.22
C PRO A 176 -9.18 23.45 -5.47
N GLN A 177 -8.12 24.12 -5.94
CA GLN A 177 -7.35 23.72 -7.12
C GLN A 177 -6.67 22.36 -6.91
N TYR A 178 -6.06 22.14 -5.73
CA TYR A 178 -5.45 20.86 -5.42
C TYR A 178 -6.48 19.73 -5.38
N ARG A 179 -7.64 19.96 -4.75
CA ARG A 179 -8.75 18.99 -4.71
C ARG A 179 -9.28 18.64 -6.09
N ALA A 180 -9.46 19.64 -6.96
CA ALA A 180 -9.90 19.42 -8.33
C ALA A 180 -8.88 18.58 -9.12
N ASN A 181 -7.59 18.87 -8.98
CA ASN A 181 -6.52 18.11 -9.62
C ASN A 181 -6.42 16.66 -9.11
N GLU A 182 -6.57 16.42 -7.80
CA GLU A 182 -6.63 15.07 -7.24
C GLU A 182 -7.85 14.31 -7.78
N LEU A 183 -9.03 14.92 -7.80
CA LEU A 183 -10.25 14.29 -8.31
C LEU A 183 -10.10 13.89 -9.79
N SER A 184 -9.52 14.78 -10.61
CA SER A 184 -9.26 14.51 -12.02
C SER A 184 -8.26 13.35 -12.21
N ARG A 185 -7.18 13.31 -11.41
CA ARG A 185 -6.22 12.19 -11.41
C ARG A 185 -6.87 10.88 -10.97
N ASP A 186 -7.70 10.90 -9.94
CA ASP A 186 -8.45 9.74 -9.46
C ASP A 186 -9.46 9.23 -10.48
N GLN A 187 -10.20 10.13 -11.13
CA GLN A 187 -11.13 9.78 -12.21
C GLN A 187 -10.39 9.14 -13.38
N THR A 188 -9.30 9.75 -13.83
CA THR A 188 -8.46 9.21 -14.90
C THR A 188 -7.91 7.83 -14.53
N SER A 189 -7.38 7.68 -13.31
CA SER A 189 -6.88 6.39 -12.80
C SER A 189 -7.97 5.32 -12.74
N ARG A 190 -9.19 5.66 -12.32
CA ARG A 190 -10.33 4.73 -12.29
C ARG A 190 -10.76 4.34 -13.70
N THR A 191 -10.83 5.28 -14.63
CA THR A 191 -11.16 5.02 -16.03
C THR A 191 -10.11 4.11 -16.67
N ASN A 192 -8.83 4.40 -16.47
CA ASN A 192 -7.73 3.57 -16.99
C ASN A 192 -7.78 2.15 -16.40
N ARG A 193 -8.01 2.01 -15.09
CA ARG A 193 -8.15 0.70 -14.44
C ARG A 193 -9.36 -0.08 -14.95
N ARG A 194 -10.51 0.58 -15.16
CA ARG A 194 -11.67 -0.07 -15.79
C ARG A 194 -11.31 -0.53 -17.19
N ASN A 195 -10.72 0.32 -18.01
CA ASN A 195 -10.48 0.00 -19.42
C ASN A 195 -9.29 -0.95 -19.65
N SER A 196 -8.41 -1.16 -18.67
CA SER A 196 -7.31 -2.14 -18.74
C SER A 196 -7.85 -3.58 -18.63
N PRO A 197 -7.69 -4.42 -19.66
CA PRO A 197 -8.05 -5.83 -19.60
C PRO A 197 -7.29 -6.59 -18.50
N GLU A 198 -6.02 -6.27 -18.29
CA GLU A 198 -5.16 -6.91 -17.28
C GLU A 198 -5.67 -6.62 -15.86
N TYR A 199 -6.02 -5.36 -15.58
CA TYR A 199 -6.57 -4.98 -14.28
C TYR A 199 -7.90 -5.69 -14.02
N ARG A 200 -8.78 -5.78 -15.02
CA ARG A 200 -10.06 -6.48 -14.91
C ARG A 200 -9.90 -7.97 -14.67
N ALA A 201 -8.98 -8.62 -15.38
CA ALA A 201 -8.68 -10.03 -15.16
C ALA A 201 -8.15 -10.28 -13.74
N GLU A 202 -7.27 -9.41 -13.25
CA GLU A 202 -6.75 -9.49 -11.89
C GLU A 202 -7.81 -9.23 -10.81
N GLU A 203 -8.70 -8.27 -11.02
CA GLU A 203 -9.85 -8.02 -10.15
C GLU A 203 -10.78 -9.24 -10.09
N GLN A 204 -11.10 -9.86 -11.24
CA GLN A 204 -11.89 -11.08 -11.27
C GLN A 204 -11.23 -12.25 -10.54
N ARG A 205 -9.91 -12.45 -10.69
CA ARG A 205 -9.17 -13.48 -9.95
C ARG A 205 -9.22 -13.24 -8.45
N ARG A 206 -9.02 -11.99 -8.00
CA ARG A 206 -9.14 -11.61 -6.58
C ARG A 206 -10.55 -11.85 -6.04
N ASP A 207 -11.57 -11.49 -6.80
CA ASP A 207 -12.97 -11.73 -6.45
C ASP A 207 -13.30 -13.22 -6.36
N GLN A 208 -12.86 -14.03 -7.32
CA GLN A 208 -13.06 -15.48 -7.32
C GLN A 208 -12.35 -16.14 -6.13
N THR A 209 -11.12 -15.72 -5.84
CA THR A 209 -10.36 -16.19 -4.69
C THR A 209 -11.06 -15.81 -3.38
N SER A 210 -11.49 -14.56 -3.26
CA SER A 210 -12.25 -14.06 -2.09
C SER A 210 -13.55 -14.84 -1.88
N ARG A 211 -14.33 -15.09 -2.95
CA ARG A 211 -15.56 -15.91 -2.88
C ARG A 211 -15.25 -17.35 -2.45
N THR A 212 -14.20 -17.96 -3.00
CA THR A 212 -13.79 -19.33 -2.65
C THR A 212 -13.35 -19.42 -1.19
N ASN A 213 -12.56 -18.46 -0.72
CA ASN A 213 -12.12 -18.37 0.67
C ASN A 213 -13.31 -18.20 1.63
N ARG A 214 -14.26 -17.31 1.30
CA ARG A 214 -15.48 -17.10 2.09
C ARG A 214 -16.35 -18.36 2.16
N ARG A 215 -16.53 -19.08 1.04
CA ARG A 215 -17.32 -20.33 1.02
C ARG A 215 -16.64 -21.45 1.80
N SER A 216 -15.31 -21.53 1.74
CA SER A 216 -14.55 -22.58 2.43
C SER A 216 -14.44 -22.31 3.94
N SER A 217 -14.39 -21.04 4.34
CA SER A 217 -14.29 -20.62 5.75
C SER A 217 -15.50 -21.07 6.57
N PRO A 218 -15.32 -21.95 7.58
CA PRO A 218 -16.38 -22.34 8.50
C PRO A 218 -16.96 -21.14 9.26
N GLN A 219 -16.11 -20.21 9.68
CA GLN A 219 -16.52 -19.01 10.42
C GLN A 219 -17.41 -18.09 9.57
N TYR A 220 -17.06 -17.89 8.29
CA TYR A 220 -17.90 -17.08 7.40
C TYR A 220 -19.27 -17.73 7.18
N ARG A 221 -19.31 -19.06 6.98
CA ARG A 221 -20.57 -19.81 6.84
C ARG A 221 -21.44 -19.73 8.09
N ALA A 222 -20.85 -19.87 9.28
CA ALA A 222 -21.58 -19.74 10.54
C ALA A 222 -22.17 -18.33 10.72
N ASN A 223 -21.40 -17.30 10.38
CA ASN A 223 -21.86 -15.91 10.44
C ASN A 223 -23.00 -15.62 9.45
N GLU A 224 -22.91 -16.11 8.21
CA GLU A 224 -23.99 -15.96 7.22
C GLU A 224 -25.26 -16.70 7.67
N LEU A 225 -25.13 -17.93 8.20
CA LEU A 225 -26.28 -18.67 8.73
C LEU A 225 -26.95 -17.93 9.89
N SER A 226 -26.15 -17.37 10.81
CA SER A 226 -26.66 -16.58 11.94
C SER A 226 -27.38 -15.30 11.47
N ARG A 227 -26.83 -14.59 10.47
CA ARG A 227 -27.49 -13.44 9.85
C ARG A 227 -28.81 -13.83 9.17
N ASP A 228 -28.81 -14.93 8.42
CA ASP A 228 -30.02 -15.45 7.75
C ASP A 228 -31.09 -15.85 8.76
N GLN A 229 -30.71 -16.54 9.84
CA GLN A 229 -31.63 -16.91 10.93
C GLN A 229 -32.20 -15.66 11.59
N THR A 230 -31.35 -14.69 11.93
CA THR A 230 -31.78 -13.41 12.50
C THR A 230 -32.72 -12.66 11.56
N SER A 231 -32.39 -12.59 10.27
CA SER A 231 -33.25 -11.95 9.26
C SER A 231 -34.60 -12.65 9.14
N ARG A 232 -34.63 -13.99 9.12
CA ARG A 232 -35.87 -14.77 9.09
C ARG A 232 -36.70 -14.56 10.35
N THR A 233 -36.09 -14.55 11.53
CA THR A 233 -36.78 -14.29 12.80
C THR A 233 -37.34 -12.88 12.83
N ASN A 234 -36.57 -11.87 12.39
CA ASN A 234 -37.04 -10.49 12.31
C ASN A 234 -38.19 -10.33 11.32
N ARG A 235 -38.11 -10.95 10.13
CA ARG A 235 -39.20 -10.95 9.15
C ARG A 235 -40.45 -11.64 9.68
N ARG A 236 -40.29 -12.78 10.35
CA ARG A 236 -41.41 -13.44 11.01
C ARG A 236 -42.00 -12.48 12.04
N ASN A 237 -41.23 -11.98 12.98
CA ASN A 237 -41.76 -11.19 14.09
C ASN A 237 -42.24 -9.79 13.72
N SER A 238 -41.91 -9.27 12.52
CA SER A 238 -42.42 -8.01 12.00
C SER A 238 -43.90 -8.12 11.57
N PRO A 239 -44.83 -7.41 12.23
CA PRO A 239 -46.24 -7.40 11.82
C PRO A 239 -46.43 -6.84 10.41
N GLU A 240 -45.64 -5.83 10.03
CA GLU A 240 -45.68 -5.20 8.70
C GLU A 240 -45.27 -6.19 7.60
N TYR A 241 -44.19 -6.95 7.81
CA TYR A 241 -43.75 -7.97 6.85
C TYR A 241 -44.79 -9.07 6.69
N ARG A 242 -45.42 -9.52 7.80
CA ARG A 242 -46.50 -10.52 7.75
C ARG A 242 -47.72 -10.01 6.98
N ALA A 243 -48.13 -8.76 7.22
CA ALA A 243 -49.26 -8.16 6.51
C ALA A 243 -48.96 -8.03 5.00
N GLU A 244 -47.73 -7.67 4.63
CA GLU A 244 -47.29 -7.59 3.23
C GLU A 244 -47.24 -8.98 2.56
N GLU A 245 -46.76 -10.00 3.28
CA GLU A 245 -46.74 -11.39 2.79
C GLU A 245 -48.16 -11.92 2.57
N GLN A 246 -49.08 -11.69 3.53
CA GLN A 246 -50.49 -12.05 3.39
C GLN A 246 -51.16 -11.34 2.21
N ARG A 247 -50.87 -10.05 1.99
CA ARG A 247 -51.39 -9.30 0.85
C ARG A 247 -50.88 -9.90 -0.46
N ARG A 248 -49.58 -10.18 -0.57
CA ARG A 248 -48.98 -10.83 -1.75
C ARG A 248 -49.60 -12.21 -2.02
N ASP A 249 -49.78 -13.01 -0.99
CA ASP A 249 -50.43 -14.31 -1.09
C ASP A 249 -51.89 -14.19 -1.55
N GLN A 250 -52.64 -13.23 -1.00
CA GLN A 250 -54.02 -12.99 -1.40
C GLN A 250 -54.11 -12.51 -2.85
N THR A 251 -53.27 -11.55 -3.25
CA THR A 251 -53.19 -11.09 -4.65
C THR A 251 -52.81 -12.24 -5.59
N SER A 252 -51.84 -13.09 -5.22
CA SER A 252 -51.44 -14.26 -6.00
C SER A 252 -52.60 -15.27 -6.13
N ARG A 253 -53.30 -15.58 -5.04
CA ARG A 253 -54.47 -16.48 -5.06
C ARG A 253 -55.61 -15.91 -5.91
N THR A 254 -55.91 -14.62 -5.76
CA THR A 254 -56.94 -13.94 -6.56
C THR A 254 -56.55 -13.95 -8.04
N SER A 255 -55.31 -13.60 -8.38
CA SER A 255 -54.81 -13.63 -9.74
C SER A 255 -54.89 -15.02 -10.37
N ARG A 256 -54.53 -16.09 -9.64
CA ARG A 256 -54.71 -17.47 -10.10
C ARG A 256 -56.19 -17.83 -10.30
N ARG A 257 -57.08 -17.36 -9.42
CA ARG A 257 -58.53 -17.63 -9.51
C ARG A 257 -59.23 -16.87 -10.64
N THR A 258 -58.77 -15.68 -11.00
CA THR A 258 -59.39 -14.87 -12.06
C THR A 258 -58.75 -15.10 -13.43
N ASN A 259 -57.53 -15.64 -13.48
CA ASN A 259 -56.84 -15.91 -14.73
C ASN A 259 -57.37 -17.19 -15.40
N HIS A 260 -58.16 -17.00 -16.46
CA HIS A 260 -58.73 -18.09 -17.26
C HIS A 260 -57.67 -18.99 -17.91
N GLU A 261 -56.54 -18.43 -18.34
CA GLU A 261 -55.43 -19.19 -18.94
C GLU A 261 -54.76 -20.10 -17.92
N TYR A 262 -54.59 -19.63 -16.68
CA TYR A 262 -54.06 -20.45 -15.58
C TYR A 262 -54.96 -21.66 -15.28
N HIS A 263 -56.28 -21.44 -15.20
CA HIS A 263 -57.26 -22.51 -15.00
C HIS A 263 -57.23 -23.55 -16.12
N GLU A 264 -57.14 -23.10 -17.38
CA GLU A 264 -57.10 -24.04 -18.50
C GLU A 264 -55.80 -24.88 -18.50
N GLN A 265 -54.66 -24.26 -18.19
CA GLN A 265 -53.39 -24.98 -18.01
C GLN A 265 -53.44 -25.99 -16.86
N GLU A 266 -54.07 -25.63 -15.74
CA GLU A 266 -54.28 -26.53 -14.59
C GLU A 266 -55.18 -27.71 -14.98
N ARG A 267 -56.30 -27.45 -15.69
CA ARG A 267 -57.19 -28.50 -16.20
C ARG A 267 -56.50 -29.43 -17.19
N ILE A 268 -55.66 -28.91 -18.08
CA ILE A 268 -54.86 -29.71 -19.03
C ILE A 268 -53.89 -30.61 -18.26
N ARG A 269 -53.20 -30.08 -17.24
CA ARG A 269 -52.28 -30.86 -16.39
C ARG A 269 -53.01 -31.97 -15.65
N ASP A 270 -54.13 -31.66 -15.02
CA ASP A 270 -54.95 -32.64 -14.28
C ASP A 270 -55.52 -33.71 -15.21
N ASN A 271 -56.02 -33.32 -16.38
CA ASN A 271 -56.51 -34.26 -17.39
C ASN A 271 -55.39 -35.15 -17.93
N ARG A 272 -54.19 -34.61 -18.15
CA ARG A 272 -53.02 -35.39 -18.54
C ARG A 272 -52.66 -36.41 -17.47
N GLN A 273 -52.63 -36.01 -16.20
CA GLN A 273 -52.34 -36.93 -15.09
C GLN A 273 -53.41 -38.01 -14.95
N ARG A 274 -54.70 -37.66 -15.09
CA ARG A 274 -55.80 -38.63 -15.11
C ARG A 274 -55.72 -39.59 -16.29
N ARG A 275 -55.38 -39.11 -17.49
CA ARG A 275 -55.14 -39.95 -18.68
C ARG A 275 -53.97 -40.89 -18.47
N GLN A 276 -52.87 -40.43 -17.89
CA GLN A 276 -51.72 -41.30 -17.55
C GLN A 276 -52.15 -42.41 -16.57
N ARG A 277 -52.94 -42.09 -15.54
CA ARG A 277 -53.47 -43.09 -14.60
C ARG A 277 -54.44 -44.09 -15.26
N ARG A 278 -55.27 -43.65 -16.21
CA ARG A 278 -56.21 -44.52 -16.96
C ARG A 278 -55.54 -45.33 -18.07
N GLY A 279 -54.47 -44.80 -18.67
CA GLY A 279 -53.68 -45.44 -19.71
C GLY A 279 -52.76 -46.55 -19.20
N GLN A 280 -52.56 -46.66 -17.89
CA GLN A 280 -52.10 -47.90 -17.24
C GLN A 280 -53.27 -48.90 -17.18
N THR A 281 -53.79 -49.29 -18.34
CA THR A 281 -54.71 -50.42 -18.45
C THR A 281 -53.86 -51.68 -18.54
N ILE A 282 -54.15 -52.67 -17.69
CA ILE A 282 -53.49 -53.98 -17.70
C ILE A 282 -53.62 -54.54 -19.13
N SER A 283 -52.52 -55.07 -19.71
CA SER A 283 -52.55 -55.60 -21.08
C SER A 283 -53.61 -56.68 -21.23
N TRP A 284 -54.21 -56.82 -22.41
CA TRP A 284 -55.21 -57.86 -22.68
C TRP A 284 -54.68 -59.26 -22.34
N GLU A 285 -53.42 -59.56 -22.68
CA GLU A 285 -52.75 -60.82 -22.30
C GLU A 285 -52.76 -61.03 -20.78
N THR A 286 -52.38 -60.00 -20.02
CA THR A 286 -52.33 -60.09 -18.56
C THR A 286 -53.73 -60.22 -17.97
N ALA A 287 -54.74 -59.58 -18.57
CA ALA A 287 -56.14 -59.74 -18.17
C ALA A 287 -56.65 -61.16 -18.44
N LEU A 288 -56.31 -61.74 -19.60
CA LEU A 288 -56.66 -63.11 -19.97
C LEU A 288 -55.97 -64.13 -19.07
N GLN A 289 -54.66 -63.98 -18.83
CA GLN A 289 -53.91 -64.83 -17.89
C GLN A 289 -54.49 -64.77 -16.48
N ASN A 290 -54.85 -63.57 -16.00
CA ASN A 290 -55.52 -63.44 -14.71
C ASN A 290 -56.89 -64.14 -14.71
N TYR A 291 -57.65 -64.06 -15.81
CA TYR A 291 -58.94 -64.73 -15.92
C TYR A 291 -58.80 -66.25 -15.94
N GLU A 292 -57.89 -66.80 -16.74
CA GLU A 292 -57.59 -68.23 -16.81
C GLU A 292 -57.10 -68.76 -15.46
N ALA A 293 -56.18 -68.04 -14.80
CA ALA A 293 -55.71 -68.41 -13.46
C ALA A 293 -56.86 -68.43 -12.44
N ASN A 294 -57.77 -67.45 -12.49
CA ASN A 294 -58.94 -67.44 -11.61
C ASN A 294 -59.89 -68.62 -11.90
N ILE A 295 -60.13 -68.97 -13.16
CA ILE A 295 -60.99 -70.12 -13.51
C ILE A 295 -60.37 -71.43 -13.03
N LEU A 296 -59.07 -71.62 -13.25
CA LEU A 296 -58.37 -72.84 -12.85
C LEU A 296 -58.33 -73.01 -11.32
N GLU A 297 -58.17 -71.92 -10.57
CA GLU A 297 -58.22 -71.94 -9.09
C GLU A 297 -59.65 -72.24 -8.59
N GLY A 298 -60.67 -71.85 -9.34
CA GLY A 298 -62.07 -72.00 -8.96
C GLY A 298 -62.48 -71.11 -7.77
N PRO A 299 -63.78 -71.04 -7.44
CA PRO A 299 -64.24 -70.27 -6.29
C PRO A 299 -64.00 -71.08 -5.00
N THR A 300 -62.77 -71.08 -4.51
CA THR A 300 -62.34 -71.85 -3.32
C THR A 300 -62.43 -71.05 -2.03
N TYR A 301 -62.57 -69.72 -2.10
CA TYR A 301 -62.60 -68.86 -0.91
C TYR A 301 -64.03 -68.59 -0.46
N ARG A 302 -64.32 -68.82 0.81
CA ARG A 302 -65.64 -68.60 1.40
C ARG A 302 -65.66 -67.25 2.13
N CYS A 303 -66.71 -66.46 1.89
CA CYS A 303 -66.92 -65.23 2.65
C CYS A 303 -67.39 -65.56 4.07
N TYR A 304 -66.69 -65.13 5.12
CA TYR A 304 -67.12 -65.38 6.50
C TYR A 304 -68.51 -64.80 6.81
N SER A 305 -68.88 -63.69 6.17
CA SER A 305 -70.14 -63.00 6.43
C SER A 305 -71.35 -63.60 5.69
N CYS A 306 -71.21 -63.92 4.40
CA CYS A 306 -72.35 -64.34 3.56
C CYS A 306 -72.21 -65.74 2.99
N ASP A 307 -71.19 -66.49 3.40
CA ASP A 307 -70.90 -67.87 3.05
C ASP A 307 -70.75 -68.17 1.55
N LYS A 308 -70.72 -67.13 0.70
CA LYS A 308 -70.54 -67.28 -0.74
C LYS A 308 -69.13 -67.76 -1.06
N LEU A 309 -69.03 -68.74 -1.95
CA LEU A 309 -67.79 -69.12 -2.61
C LEU A 309 -67.39 -68.04 -3.64
N LEU A 310 -66.12 -67.65 -3.61
CA LEU A 310 -65.58 -66.50 -4.30
C LEU A 310 -64.22 -66.85 -4.88
N PHE A 311 -63.89 -66.21 -6.00
CA PHE A 311 -62.54 -66.21 -6.52
C PHE A 311 -61.62 -65.36 -5.65
N LYS A 312 -60.31 -65.66 -5.67
CA LYS A 312 -59.27 -64.92 -4.95
C LYS A 312 -59.30 -63.40 -5.20
N THR A 313 -59.71 -62.99 -6.40
CA THR A 313 -59.80 -61.56 -6.77
C THR A 313 -61.00 -60.83 -6.16
N GLN A 314 -62.02 -61.56 -5.71
CA GLN A 314 -63.25 -60.99 -5.17
C GLN A 314 -63.25 -60.86 -3.64
N ILE A 315 -62.23 -61.41 -2.99
CA ILE A 315 -62.05 -61.39 -1.54
C ILE A 315 -61.21 -60.21 -1.07
N ARG A 316 -61.48 -59.79 0.17
CA ARG A 316 -60.68 -58.85 0.95
C ARG A 316 -60.30 -59.54 2.23
N ARG A 317 -58.99 -59.75 2.42
CA ARG A 317 -58.42 -60.27 3.66
C ARG A 317 -58.23 -59.12 4.65
N THR A 318 -58.51 -59.38 5.92
CA THR A 318 -58.37 -58.43 7.01
C THR A 318 -58.10 -59.18 8.31
N THR A 319 -57.49 -58.53 9.28
CA THR A 319 -57.27 -59.11 10.61
C THR A 319 -58.38 -58.70 11.58
N LYS A 320 -58.49 -59.43 12.70
CA LYS A 320 -59.41 -59.10 13.81
C LYS A 320 -59.26 -57.64 14.26
N GLU A 321 -58.01 -57.18 14.42
CA GLU A 321 -57.68 -55.82 14.88
C GLU A 321 -58.23 -54.73 13.95
N ILE A 322 -58.07 -54.91 12.63
CA ILE A 322 -58.56 -53.94 11.64
C ILE A 322 -60.09 -53.90 11.66
N LEU A 323 -60.76 -55.03 11.82
CA LEU A 323 -62.22 -55.10 11.90
C LEU A 323 -62.76 -54.34 13.11
N ILE A 324 -62.16 -54.55 14.29
CA ILE A 324 -62.51 -53.83 15.53
C ILE A 324 -62.31 -52.32 15.33
N ASN A 325 -61.16 -51.91 14.77
CA ASN A 325 -60.86 -50.50 14.50
C ASN A 325 -61.81 -49.85 13.48
N THR A 326 -62.40 -50.63 12.58
CA THR A 326 -63.44 -50.14 11.65
C THR A 326 -64.85 -50.11 12.25
N GLY A 327 -65.01 -50.52 13.51
CA GLY A 327 -66.29 -50.47 14.25
C GLY A 327 -67.11 -51.74 14.18
N CYS A 328 -66.49 -52.90 13.91
CA CYS A 328 -67.14 -54.20 13.99
C CYS A 328 -67.13 -54.70 15.45
N SER A 329 -68.27 -55.15 15.98
CA SER A 329 -68.37 -55.62 17.38
C SER A 329 -67.69 -56.97 17.59
N GLU A 330 -67.06 -57.15 18.75
CA GLU A 330 -66.36 -58.39 19.08
C GLU A 330 -67.32 -59.59 19.15
N ASP A 331 -68.52 -59.41 19.72
CA ASP A 331 -69.60 -60.40 19.72
C ASP A 331 -70.03 -60.88 18.32
N TYR A 332 -69.90 -60.01 17.30
CA TYR A 332 -70.23 -60.39 15.93
C TYR A 332 -69.12 -61.23 15.30
N LEU A 333 -67.85 -60.90 15.61
CA LEU A 333 -66.70 -61.68 15.15
C LEU A 333 -66.65 -63.08 15.78
N GLU A 334 -67.05 -63.21 17.04
CA GLU A 334 -67.16 -64.51 17.72
C GLU A 334 -68.26 -65.41 17.13
N LYS A 335 -69.35 -64.81 16.64
CA LYS A 335 -70.45 -65.54 15.99
C LYS A 335 -70.20 -65.91 14.52
N LEU A 336 -69.20 -65.28 13.89
CA LEU A 336 -68.77 -65.61 12.53
C LEU A 336 -67.85 -66.84 12.49
N VAL A 337 -67.49 -67.42 13.64
CA VAL A 337 -66.63 -68.60 13.74
C VAL A 337 -67.40 -69.83 13.27
N LEU A 338 -67.20 -70.20 12.01
CA LEU A 338 -67.38 -71.59 11.58
C LEU A 338 -66.15 -72.36 12.09
N GLU A 339 -66.36 -73.27 13.05
CA GLU A 339 -65.31 -74.04 13.75
C GLU A 339 -64.29 -74.75 12.82
N GLU A 340 -64.60 -74.93 11.54
CA GLU A 340 -63.80 -75.73 10.60
C GLU A 340 -62.85 -74.93 9.68
N LEU A 341 -62.77 -73.60 9.78
CA LEU A 341 -62.02 -72.78 8.80
C LEU A 341 -60.97 -71.83 9.41
N GLN A 342 -60.61 -72.02 10.67
CA GLN A 342 -59.68 -71.14 11.37
C GLN A 342 -58.23 -71.58 11.15
N THR A 343 -57.64 -71.13 10.04
CA THR A 343 -56.19 -71.16 9.85
C THR A 343 -55.71 -69.71 9.68
N ASP A 344 -55.06 -69.19 10.74
CA ASP A 344 -54.26 -67.96 10.76
C ASP A 344 -55.00 -66.59 10.76
N ASP A 345 -55.66 -66.17 11.85
CA ASP A 345 -56.09 -64.78 12.21
C ASP A 345 -56.59 -63.79 11.09
N GLU A 346 -56.89 -64.31 9.90
CA GLU A 346 -57.21 -63.60 8.67
C GLU A 346 -58.64 -63.93 8.27
N TYR A 347 -59.50 -62.92 8.33
CA TYR A 347 -60.87 -63.02 7.89
C TYR A 347 -60.99 -62.66 6.42
N THR A 348 -61.75 -63.48 5.69
CA THR A 348 -61.97 -63.32 4.26
C THR A 348 -63.40 -62.84 3.99
N PHE A 349 -63.56 -61.62 3.46
CA PHE A 349 -64.88 -61.07 3.11
C PHE A 349 -64.99 -60.79 1.63
N CYS A 350 -66.21 -60.93 1.08
CA CYS A 350 -66.48 -60.39 -0.25
C CYS A 350 -66.37 -58.85 -0.23
N THR A 351 -66.06 -58.25 -1.38
CA THR A 351 -65.90 -56.79 -1.48
C THR A 351 -67.15 -56.03 -0.99
N THR A 352 -68.33 -56.60 -1.21
CA THR A 352 -69.61 -56.05 -0.73
C THR A 352 -69.69 -56.07 0.80
N CYS A 353 -69.53 -57.23 1.44
CA CYS A 353 -69.53 -57.36 2.90
C CYS A 353 -68.48 -56.44 3.55
N MET A 354 -67.27 -56.37 2.99
CA MET A 354 -66.22 -55.45 3.47
C MET A 354 -66.65 -53.97 3.37
N THR A 355 -67.39 -53.60 2.32
CA THR A 355 -67.92 -52.24 2.18
C THR A 355 -69.02 -51.94 3.19
N TYR A 356 -69.88 -52.92 3.49
CA TYR A 356 -70.90 -52.78 4.54
C TYR A 356 -70.29 -52.65 5.93
N ILE A 357 -69.24 -53.44 6.23
CA ILE A 357 -68.45 -53.37 7.46
C ILE A 357 -67.87 -51.95 7.63
N LYS A 358 -67.15 -51.43 6.62
CA LYS A 358 -66.53 -50.09 6.68
C LYS A 358 -67.52 -48.94 6.78
N LYS A 359 -68.77 -49.13 6.35
CA LYS A 359 -69.83 -48.12 6.41
C LYS A 359 -70.72 -48.26 7.66
N GLN A 360 -70.44 -49.22 8.54
CA GLN A 360 -71.24 -49.52 9.74
C GLN A 360 -72.72 -49.75 9.45
N LYS A 361 -73.05 -50.33 8.29
CA LYS A 361 -74.43 -50.61 7.86
C LYS A 361 -74.76 -52.09 8.08
N PHE A 362 -74.84 -52.53 9.34
CA PHE A 362 -75.32 -53.87 9.70
C PHE A 362 -76.76 -53.80 10.17
N ASN A 363 -77.61 -54.70 9.69
CA ASN A 363 -78.97 -54.90 10.21
C ASN A 363 -79.00 -56.28 10.87
N ILE A 364 -78.96 -56.33 12.21
CA ILE A 364 -78.86 -57.57 12.98
C ILE A 364 -80.28 -58.00 13.34
N ASN A 365 -80.88 -58.92 12.58
CA ASN A 365 -82.10 -59.62 13.01
C ASN A 365 -81.70 -60.93 13.70
N PHE A 366 -82.01 -61.01 14.99
CA PHE A 366 -81.42 -61.93 15.96
C PHE A 366 -82.32 -63.16 16.17
N GLN A 367 -82.42 -64.04 15.17
CA GLN A 367 -82.98 -65.39 15.34
C GLN A 367 -82.33 -66.36 14.35
N GLY A 368 -81.24 -67.00 14.75
CA GLY A 368 -80.87 -68.37 14.34
C GLY A 368 -80.62 -68.68 12.86
N ASN A 369 -80.62 -67.72 11.93
CA ASN A 369 -80.24 -67.91 10.52
C ASN A 369 -79.62 -66.61 9.96
N ILE A 370 -78.35 -66.64 9.58
CA ILE A 370 -77.65 -65.49 8.99
C ILE A 370 -78.10 -65.33 7.53
N LEU A 371 -79.16 -64.56 7.30
CA LEU A 371 -79.48 -64.03 5.97
C LEU A 371 -78.83 -62.65 5.81
N ILE A 372 -77.51 -62.63 5.57
CA ILE A 372 -76.87 -61.45 4.99
C ILE A 372 -77.14 -61.48 3.49
N GLY A 373 -78.33 -60.97 3.13
CA GLY A 373 -78.78 -60.84 1.75
C GLY A 373 -77.83 -59.95 0.94
N CYS A 374 -76.82 -60.55 0.31
CA CYS A 374 -76.19 -59.99 -0.87
C CYS A 374 -77.15 -60.18 -2.06
N SER A 375 -78.26 -59.43 -2.06
CA SER A 375 -79.17 -59.27 -3.20
C SER A 375 -79.64 -57.81 -3.27
N PRO A 376 -79.66 -57.14 -4.45
CA PRO A 376 -79.91 -55.70 -4.55
C PRO A 376 -81.39 -55.30 -4.47
N PHE A 377 -82.29 -56.22 -4.13
CA PHE A 377 -83.72 -55.97 -4.07
C PHE A 377 -84.20 -56.17 -2.63
N LEU A 378 -84.57 -55.09 -1.96
CA LEU A 378 -85.80 -55.03 -1.16
C LEU A 378 -86.14 -53.59 -0.79
N TYR A 379 -87.42 -53.34 -0.96
CA TYR A 379 -88.15 -52.08 -0.91
C TYR A 379 -88.22 -51.46 0.49
N LEU A 380 -88.46 -50.15 0.46
CA LEU A 380 -88.99 -49.28 1.52
C LEU A 380 -89.97 -49.98 2.47
N ALA A 381 -89.72 -49.86 3.77
CA ALA A 381 -90.78 -49.82 4.77
C ALA A 381 -90.43 -48.73 5.80
N ASN A 382 -91.18 -47.64 5.71
CA ASN A 382 -91.24 -46.57 6.69
C ASN A 382 -91.75 -47.12 8.04
N THR A 383 -91.11 -46.71 9.13
CA THR A 383 -91.83 -46.41 10.38
C THR A 383 -91.13 -45.30 11.15
N GLU A 384 -91.90 -44.23 11.40
CA GLU A 384 -91.87 -43.37 12.58
C GLU A 384 -90.85 -42.21 12.64
N THR A 385 -91.34 -41.11 12.06
CA THR A 385 -91.22 -39.73 12.52
C THR A 385 -91.20 -39.59 14.04
N ASN A 386 -90.14 -38.97 14.57
CA ASN A 386 -90.24 -38.18 15.80
C ASN A 386 -89.56 -36.82 15.57
N LEU A 387 -90.39 -35.85 15.20
CA LEU A 387 -90.12 -34.43 15.33
C LEU A 387 -90.28 -34.07 16.80
N VAL A 388 -89.20 -33.63 17.45
CA VAL A 388 -89.31 -32.74 18.61
C VAL A 388 -88.51 -31.48 18.28
N ARG A 389 -89.27 -30.41 18.08
CA ARG A 389 -88.82 -29.03 17.98
C ARG A 389 -89.67 -28.25 18.97
N ILE A 390 -89.16 -27.88 20.14
CA ILE A 390 -89.68 -26.75 20.93
C ILE A 390 -88.53 -26.06 21.66
N SER A 391 -88.47 -24.74 21.39
CA SER A 391 -87.86 -23.59 22.09
C SER A 391 -86.39 -23.65 22.49
#